data_AF-A0A1D2JQI1-F1
#
_entry.id   AF-A0A1D2JQI1-F1
#
_cell.length_a   1.000
_cell.length_b   1.000
_cell.length_c   1.000
_cell.angle_alpha   90.00
_cell.angle_beta   90.00
_cell.angle_gamma   90.00
#
_symmetry.space_group_name_H-M   'P 1'
#
loop_
_entity.id
_entity.type
_entity.pdbx_description
1 polymer ?
#
loop_
_entity_poly.entity_id
_entity_poly.type
_entity_poly.pdbx_seq_one_letter_code
_entity_poly.pdbx_strand_id
1 'polypeptide(L)'
;MISPCDPAILTNNPQFKALHQQLTTTILNPDGSTRAHAADPSRRAVQADLKKYLIRAVKTRILRRVVARVAVEESNGGLDDELRNLVSVIVLYIQHTSSSFKNSANNDELHSLFSPDLKRFHSAIPSLIPSISSLLSADLSHLKSFASTISTSTSNSDNHNSNSSDRQPAHQPTNQPRPRNRLRPLSLKPSPADISLPSQLSNRLRTLRTIQSHDLPTARTKLTVTAAAVLAAHAQVMERMIHILERTKHGALARGGKARAEHVAVVLQGIEGKVCIMRHEMLSAIYTPETTAALARYRDHLDDTRLRLEERRKQAVLKLEAYERADSGEGAGADGDGGSEKPGAMVEIARRYGALVKEVDGLFLAKFFLPNQPQKSKNHIAYRKPNQTPCTQTYVPYIAVLVHTRIMADTEALSIYDEIEIEDMTYDPTLQIYHYPCPCGDRFEIGIADLRDGEEIAVCPSCSLMVRVIFDLDDLPKDNDGTGSGAVAAATITAKA
;
A
#
# COMPACT_ATOMS: atom_id res chain seq x y z
N MET A 1 -2.05 21.50 35.04
CA MET A 1 -2.61 21.75 36.39
C MET A 1 -2.69 20.44 37.14
N ILE A 2 -2.13 20.38 38.34
CA ILE A 2 -2.30 19.23 39.24
C ILE A 2 -3.76 19.25 39.72
N SER A 3 -4.51 18.18 39.45
CA SER A 3 -5.90 18.08 39.88
C SER A 3 -6.01 18.19 41.40
N PRO A 4 -6.95 18.99 41.94
CA PRO A 4 -7.11 19.11 43.39
C PRO A 4 -7.51 17.75 43.98
N CYS A 5 -6.76 17.29 44.99
CA CYS A 5 -7.03 16.04 45.70
C CYS A 5 -8.12 16.23 46.77
N ASP A 6 -8.98 15.23 46.93
CA ASP A 6 -10.03 15.20 47.95
C ASP A 6 -9.41 15.19 49.37
N PRO A 7 -9.79 16.10 50.28
CA PRO A 7 -9.25 16.17 51.64
C PRO A 7 -9.46 14.88 52.44
N ALA A 8 -10.50 14.08 52.16
CA ALA A 8 -10.75 12.82 52.86
C ALA A 8 -9.66 11.76 52.62
N ILE A 9 -9.04 11.78 51.43
CA ILE A 9 -7.96 10.85 51.06
C ILE A 9 -6.66 11.25 51.78
N LEU A 10 -6.44 12.56 51.94
CA LEU A 10 -5.28 13.11 52.66
C LEU A 10 -5.36 12.87 54.18
N THR A 11 -6.57 12.77 54.76
CA THR A 11 -6.74 12.43 56.18
C THR A 11 -6.58 10.94 56.45
N ASN A 12 -7.05 10.08 55.55
CA ASN A 12 -7.00 8.63 55.73
C ASN A 12 -5.61 8.03 55.50
N ASN A 13 -4.76 8.69 54.70
CA ASN A 13 -3.42 8.20 54.37
C ASN A 13 -2.35 9.26 54.68
N PRO A 14 -1.78 9.28 55.90
CA PRO A 14 -0.81 10.31 56.31
C PRO A 14 0.48 10.26 55.50
N GLN A 15 0.91 9.07 55.05
CA GLN A 15 2.08 8.91 54.17
C GLN A 15 1.84 9.54 52.79
N PHE A 16 0.64 9.33 52.22
CA PHE A 16 0.26 9.95 50.95
C PHE A 16 0.14 11.47 51.05
N LYS A 17 -0.38 11.98 52.18
CA LYS A 17 -0.42 13.42 52.45
C LYS A 17 0.97 14.05 52.48
N ALA A 18 1.93 13.42 53.15
CA ALA A 18 3.31 13.89 53.19
C ALA A 18 3.94 13.91 51.79
N LEU A 19 3.74 12.85 51.00
CA LEU A 19 4.22 12.75 49.62
C LEU A 19 3.57 13.79 48.70
N HIS A 20 2.25 13.97 48.77
CA HIS A 20 1.53 14.97 47.98
C HIS A 20 1.98 16.39 48.34
N GLN A 21 2.17 16.68 49.63
CA GLN A 21 2.70 17.95 50.09
C GLN A 21 4.14 18.18 49.61
N GLN A 22 4.99 17.15 49.64
CA GLN A 22 6.35 17.24 49.12
C GLN A 22 6.36 17.47 47.60
N LEU A 23 5.55 16.73 46.84
CA LEU A 23 5.46 16.89 45.38
C LEU A 23 4.95 18.28 44.99
N THR A 24 3.92 18.80 45.66
CA THR A 24 3.30 20.10 45.31
C THR A 24 4.09 21.31 45.80
N THR A 25 4.81 21.19 46.92
CA THR A 25 5.58 22.32 47.48
C THR A 25 7.02 22.36 46.98
N THR A 26 7.70 21.21 46.86
CA THR A 26 9.15 21.16 46.59
C THR A 26 9.51 20.77 45.15
N ILE A 27 8.76 19.85 44.54
CA ILE A 27 9.18 19.22 43.27
C ILE A 27 8.45 19.80 42.06
N LEU A 28 7.14 20.09 42.16
CA LEU A 28 6.29 20.48 41.04
C LEU A 28 5.76 21.92 41.16
N ASN A 29 5.57 22.55 40.01
CA ASN A 29 4.81 23.79 39.84
C ASN A 29 3.31 23.50 39.77
N PRO A 30 2.43 24.49 39.98
CA PRO A 30 0.97 24.32 39.85
C PRO A 30 0.54 23.79 38.47
N ASP A 31 1.35 24.02 37.43
CA ASP A 31 1.10 23.53 36.07
C ASP A 31 1.48 22.05 35.87
N GLY A 32 2.19 21.43 36.82
CA GLY A 32 2.68 20.04 36.76
C GLY A 32 4.11 19.91 36.22
N SER A 33 4.78 21.01 35.90
CA SER A 33 6.20 21.01 35.51
C SER A 33 7.10 20.94 36.75
N THR A 34 8.25 20.25 36.67
CA THR A 34 9.16 20.17 37.82
C THR A 34 9.93 21.48 38.04
N ARG A 35 10.09 21.87 39.30
CA ARG A 35 10.88 23.03 39.74
C ARG A 35 12.38 22.86 39.48
N ALA A 36 12.91 21.64 39.55
CA ALA A 36 14.32 21.33 39.28
C ALA A 36 14.76 21.76 37.86
N HIS A 37 13.89 21.53 36.87
CA HIS A 37 14.12 21.95 35.49
C HIS A 37 14.11 23.46 35.28
N ALA A 38 13.43 24.21 36.16
CA ALA A 38 13.46 25.66 36.15
C ALA A 38 14.69 26.23 36.85
N ALA A 39 15.43 25.45 37.66
CA ALA A 39 16.65 25.89 38.35
C ALA A 39 17.92 25.70 37.49
N ASP A 40 17.90 24.75 36.55
CA ASP A 40 19.02 24.43 35.67
C ASP A 40 19.28 25.56 34.64
N PRO A 41 20.45 26.22 34.67
CA PRO A 41 20.81 27.29 33.74
C PRO A 41 20.85 26.83 32.27
N SER A 42 21.28 25.58 32.01
CA SER A 42 21.42 25.05 30.66
C SER A 42 20.04 24.93 29.98
N ARG A 43 19.04 24.44 30.73
CA ARG A 43 17.67 24.31 30.25
C ARG A 43 16.96 25.64 30.10
N ARG A 44 17.24 26.64 30.96
CA ARG A 44 16.74 28.00 30.78
C ARG A 44 17.23 28.61 29.47
N ALA A 45 18.49 28.40 29.11
CA ALA A 45 19.03 28.86 27.84
C ALA A 45 18.29 28.21 26.65
N VAL A 46 18.13 26.88 26.66
CA VAL A 46 17.37 26.16 25.62
C VAL A 46 15.91 26.63 25.54
N GLN A 47 15.25 26.90 26.68
CA GLN A 47 13.89 27.42 26.68
C GLN A 47 13.80 28.84 26.13
N ALA A 48 14.80 29.69 26.38
CA ALA A 48 14.89 31.02 25.80
C ALA A 48 15.08 30.94 24.27
N ASP A 49 15.93 30.03 23.81
CA ASP A 49 16.13 29.76 22.38
C ASP A 49 14.85 29.22 21.74
N LEU A 50 14.17 28.26 22.36
CA LEU A 50 12.89 27.74 21.88
C LEU A 50 11.85 28.85 21.78
N LYS A 51 11.75 29.73 22.80
CA LYS A 51 10.86 30.90 22.75
C LYS A 51 11.23 31.82 21.59
N LYS A 52 12.50 32.07 21.33
CA LYS A 52 12.97 32.87 20.19
C LYS A 52 12.55 32.25 18.86
N TYR A 53 12.73 30.93 18.68
CA TYR A 53 12.28 30.22 17.48
C TYR A 53 10.76 30.22 17.33
N LEU A 54 10.04 30.03 18.43
CA LEU A 54 8.56 30.06 18.44
C LEU A 54 8.05 31.45 18.07
N ILE A 55 8.61 32.51 18.64
CA ILE A 55 8.28 33.90 18.27
C ILE A 55 8.55 34.13 16.78
N ARG A 56 9.68 33.65 16.25
CA ARG A 56 10.00 33.76 14.82
C ARG A 56 8.97 33.02 13.96
N ALA A 57 8.63 31.78 14.30
CA ALA A 57 7.66 30.97 13.57
C ALA A 57 6.25 31.59 13.61
N VAL A 58 5.82 32.05 14.80
CA VAL A 58 4.51 32.70 14.98
C VAL A 58 4.46 34.03 14.22
N LYS A 59 5.53 34.85 14.27
CA LYS A 59 5.62 36.09 13.49
C LYS A 59 5.44 35.82 12.00
N THR A 60 6.16 34.83 11.46
CA THR A 60 6.02 34.44 10.04
C THR A 60 4.60 33.99 9.72
N ARG A 61 3.98 33.19 10.59
CA ARG A 61 2.60 32.71 10.39
C ARG A 61 1.57 33.84 10.44
N ILE A 62 1.71 34.79 11.35
CA ILE A 62 0.85 35.98 11.46
C ILE A 62 0.98 36.81 10.19
N LEU A 63 2.22 37.15 9.79
CA LEU A 63 2.47 37.95 8.59
C LEU A 63 1.87 37.30 7.34
N ARG A 64 2.10 35.99 7.16
CA ARG A 64 1.54 35.22 6.04
C ARG A 64 0.01 35.28 6.00
N ARG A 65 -0.64 35.09 7.15
CA ARG A 65 -2.11 35.15 7.26
C ARG A 65 -2.65 36.54 6.96
N VAL A 66 -1.99 37.58 7.45
CA VAL A 66 -2.41 38.98 7.25
C VAL A 66 -2.23 39.37 5.79
N VAL A 67 -1.11 39.03 5.15
CA VAL A 67 -0.89 39.27 3.72
C VAL A 67 -1.92 38.50 2.87
N ALA A 68 -2.24 37.25 3.23
CA ALA A 68 -3.29 36.49 2.56
C ALA A 68 -4.69 37.11 2.73
N ARG A 69 -4.99 37.72 3.88
CA ARG A 69 -6.25 38.45 4.09
C ARG A 69 -6.31 39.73 3.27
N VAL A 70 -5.21 40.48 3.18
CA VAL A 70 -5.12 41.69 2.35
C VAL A 70 -5.34 41.37 0.86
N ALA A 71 -4.95 40.17 0.41
CA ALA A 71 -5.24 39.72 -0.96
C ALA A 71 -6.73 39.45 -1.23
N VAL A 72 -7.53 39.17 -0.18
CA VAL A 72 -8.93 38.75 -0.29
C VAL A 72 -9.92 39.86 0.13
N GLU A 73 -9.53 40.76 1.04
CA GLU A 73 -10.42 41.80 1.55
C GLU A 73 -10.51 43.02 0.60
N GLU A 74 -11.69 43.21 0.00
CA GLU A 74 -12.11 44.41 -0.74
C GLU A 74 -12.42 45.58 0.22
N SER A 75 -11.51 45.93 1.11
CA SER A 75 -11.74 47.07 2.01
C SER A 75 -11.57 48.41 1.27
N ASN A 76 -12.45 49.37 1.56
CA ASN A 76 -12.69 50.67 0.93
C ASN A 76 -11.49 51.66 0.82
N GLY A 77 -10.24 51.21 0.97
CA GLY A 77 -9.02 51.96 0.68
C GLY A 77 -8.26 51.27 -0.44
N GLY A 78 -8.52 51.71 -1.68
CA GLY A 78 -8.13 51.07 -2.94
C GLY A 78 -6.68 50.59 -3.00
N LEU A 79 -6.51 49.28 -2.88
CA LEU A 79 -5.35 48.62 -3.47
C LEU A 79 -5.72 48.29 -4.91
N ASP A 80 -4.93 48.81 -5.84
CA ASP A 80 -5.10 48.59 -7.28
C ASP A 80 -5.24 47.09 -7.58
N ASP A 81 -6.15 46.73 -8.50
CA ASP A 81 -6.50 45.33 -8.75
C ASP A 81 -5.28 44.55 -9.28
N GLU A 82 -4.35 45.22 -9.98
CA GLU A 82 -3.07 44.64 -10.40
C GLU A 82 -2.19 44.26 -9.20
N LEU A 83 -2.11 45.12 -8.18
CA LEU A 83 -1.37 44.84 -6.95
C LEU A 83 -2.03 43.70 -6.16
N ARG A 84 -3.37 43.64 -6.11
CA ARG A 84 -4.09 42.54 -5.43
C ARG A 84 -3.83 41.19 -6.09
N ASN A 85 -3.82 41.15 -7.42
CA ASN A 85 -3.49 39.94 -8.18
C ASN A 85 -2.03 39.52 -7.92
N LEU A 86 -1.10 40.47 -7.91
CA LEU A 86 0.31 40.22 -7.62
C LEU A 86 0.52 39.67 -6.19
N VAL A 87 -0.15 40.24 -5.17
CA VAL A 87 -0.10 39.70 -3.80
C VAL A 87 -0.72 38.30 -3.74
N SER A 88 -1.81 38.05 -4.46
CA SER A 88 -2.46 36.73 -4.51
C SER A 88 -1.54 35.64 -5.07
N VAL A 89 -0.87 35.91 -6.19
CA VAL A 89 0.10 35.00 -6.80
C VAL A 89 1.24 34.69 -5.83
N ILE A 90 1.75 35.69 -5.11
CA ILE A 90 2.84 35.53 -4.16
C ILE A 90 2.42 34.76 -2.91
N VAL A 91 1.20 34.98 -2.40
CA VAL A 91 0.64 34.22 -1.28
C VAL A 91 0.51 32.73 -1.66
N LEU A 92 0.04 32.44 -2.88
CA LEU A 92 -0.05 31.08 -3.41
C LEU A 92 1.34 30.43 -3.54
N TYR A 93 2.31 31.18 -4.06
CA TYR A 93 3.70 30.73 -4.15
C TYR A 93 4.29 30.40 -2.77
N ILE A 94 4.14 31.30 -1.79
CA ILE A 94 4.62 31.06 -0.42
C ILE A 94 3.92 29.84 0.19
N GLN A 95 2.62 29.64 -0.07
CA GLN A 95 1.85 28.46 0.32
C GLN A 95 2.41 27.16 -0.25
N HIS A 96 2.74 27.14 -1.53
CA HIS A 96 3.27 25.98 -2.21
C HIS A 96 4.71 25.63 -1.79
N THR A 97 5.59 26.63 -1.63
CA THR A 97 6.98 26.40 -1.20
C THR A 97 7.06 25.89 0.24
N SER A 98 6.13 26.28 1.10
CA SER A 98 6.09 25.79 2.49
C SER A 98 5.61 24.33 2.62
N SER A 99 4.86 23.82 1.64
CA SER A 99 4.51 22.39 1.56
C SER A 99 5.56 21.56 0.81
N SER A 100 6.34 22.20 -0.08
CA SER A 100 7.28 21.55 -0.99
C SER A 100 8.75 21.71 -0.57
N PHE A 101 9.05 21.50 0.72
CA PHE A 101 10.42 21.56 1.25
C PHE A 101 11.32 20.37 0.88
N LYS A 102 11.01 19.60 -0.18
CA LYS A 102 11.73 18.36 -0.52
C LYS A 102 12.40 18.30 -1.91
N ASN A 103 12.16 19.24 -2.82
CA ASN A 103 12.72 19.17 -4.19
C ASN A 103 13.57 20.40 -4.50
N SER A 104 14.88 20.35 -4.20
CA SER A 104 15.81 21.47 -4.41
C SER A 104 15.97 21.87 -5.89
N ALA A 105 15.95 20.90 -6.82
CA ALA A 105 16.22 21.15 -8.24
C ALA A 105 15.12 21.96 -8.95
N ASN A 106 13.85 21.73 -8.60
CA ASN A 106 12.71 22.44 -9.22
C ASN A 106 12.47 23.83 -8.61
N ASN A 107 13.03 24.11 -7.44
CA ASN A 107 12.84 25.39 -6.77
C ASN A 107 13.65 26.50 -7.47
N ASP A 108 14.83 26.21 -8.02
CA ASP A 108 15.69 27.23 -8.63
C ASP A 108 15.11 27.78 -9.95
N GLU A 109 14.50 26.93 -10.77
CA GLU A 109 13.78 27.36 -11.98
C GLU A 109 12.52 28.17 -11.63
N LEU A 110 11.76 27.74 -10.63
CA LEU A 110 10.58 28.48 -10.14
C LEU A 110 10.98 29.83 -9.51
N HIS A 111 12.07 29.88 -8.74
CA HIS A 111 12.61 31.11 -8.18
C HIS A 111 13.05 32.10 -9.28
N SER A 112 13.61 31.59 -10.39
CA SER A 112 13.97 32.40 -11.57
C SER A 112 12.74 32.98 -12.26
N LEU A 113 11.68 32.17 -12.44
CA LEU A 113 10.42 32.58 -13.07
C LEU A 113 9.66 33.66 -12.28
N PHE A 114 9.64 33.58 -10.94
CA PHE A 114 8.96 34.55 -10.07
C PHE A 114 9.84 35.73 -9.64
N SER A 115 11.14 35.73 -9.95
CA SER A 115 12.07 36.83 -9.66
C SER A 115 11.56 38.23 -10.06
N PRO A 116 10.97 38.46 -11.26
CA PRO A 116 10.41 39.77 -11.61
C PRO A 116 9.20 40.16 -10.75
N ASP A 117 8.31 39.22 -10.42
CA ASP A 117 7.13 39.47 -9.60
C ASP A 117 7.50 39.72 -8.14
N LEU A 118 8.53 39.04 -7.63
CA LEU A 118 9.10 39.31 -6.31
C LEU A 118 9.69 40.72 -6.23
N LYS A 119 10.42 41.17 -7.26
CA LYS A 119 10.94 42.54 -7.31
C LYS A 119 9.82 43.59 -7.31
N ARG A 120 8.78 43.36 -8.11
CA ARG A 120 7.57 44.21 -8.14
C ARG A 120 6.84 44.24 -6.80
N PHE A 121 6.74 43.10 -6.13
CA PHE A 121 6.20 43.03 -4.77
C PHE A 121 7.04 43.82 -3.78
N HIS A 122 8.36 43.67 -3.81
CA HIS A 122 9.25 44.41 -2.93
C HIS A 122 9.09 45.93 -3.08
N SER A 123 8.89 46.44 -4.30
CA SER A 123 8.55 47.86 -4.52
C SER A 123 7.15 48.24 -4.05
N ALA A 124 6.20 47.31 -3.99
CA ALA A 124 4.83 47.51 -3.54
C ALA A 124 4.63 47.30 -2.02
N ILE A 125 5.64 46.81 -1.28
CA ILE A 125 5.53 46.64 0.18
C ILE A 125 5.09 47.93 0.88
N PRO A 126 5.64 49.13 0.57
CA PRO A 126 5.26 50.37 1.27
C PRO A 126 3.76 50.71 1.15
N SER A 127 3.12 50.39 0.02
CA SER A 127 1.68 50.64 -0.17
C SER A 127 0.80 49.61 0.51
N LEU A 128 1.32 48.42 0.83
CA LEU A 128 0.62 47.37 1.58
C LEU A 128 0.66 47.59 3.10
N ILE A 129 1.67 48.29 3.62
CA ILE A 129 1.87 48.52 5.07
C ILE A 129 0.64 49.13 5.76
N PRO A 130 -0.04 50.17 5.22
CA PRO A 130 -1.21 50.75 5.86
C PRO A 130 -2.35 49.75 6.05
N SER A 131 -2.64 48.92 5.04
CA SER A 131 -3.69 47.89 5.08
C SER A 131 -3.34 46.75 6.03
N ILE A 132 -2.06 46.34 6.06
CA ILE A 132 -1.56 45.34 7.02
C ILE A 132 -1.67 45.88 8.46
N SER A 133 -1.32 47.14 8.68
CA SER A 133 -1.34 47.79 10.00
C SER A 133 -2.75 47.97 10.54
N SER A 134 -3.71 48.36 9.69
CA SER A 134 -5.12 48.50 10.09
C SER A 134 -5.71 47.15 10.50
N LEU A 135 -5.44 46.08 9.74
CA LEU A 135 -5.92 44.74 10.03
C LEU A 135 -5.30 44.17 11.32
N LEU A 136 -3.99 44.36 11.53
CA LEU A 136 -3.33 43.98 12.78
C LEU A 136 -3.85 44.77 13.98
N SER A 137 -4.13 46.07 13.81
CA SER A 137 -4.69 46.91 14.86
C SER A 137 -6.12 46.49 15.21
N ALA A 138 -6.92 46.10 14.22
CA ALA A 138 -8.25 45.53 14.42
C ALA A 138 -8.16 44.21 15.19
N ASP A 139 -7.35 43.25 14.73
CA ASP A 139 -7.13 41.96 15.41
C ASP A 139 -6.66 42.17 16.87
N LEU A 140 -5.77 43.14 17.12
CA LEU A 140 -5.30 43.49 18.46
C LEU A 140 -6.43 44.08 19.32
N SER A 141 -7.27 44.95 18.76
CA SER A 141 -8.44 45.49 19.45
C SER A 141 -9.45 44.41 19.83
N HIS A 142 -9.68 43.42 18.96
CA HIS A 142 -10.50 42.25 19.24
C HIS A 142 -9.89 41.40 20.35
N LEU A 143 -8.58 41.11 20.31
CA LEU A 143 -7.92 40.36 21.39
C LEU A 143 -7.95 41.11 22.72
N LYS A 144 -7.82 42.43 22.71
CA LYS A 144 -7.95 43.27 23.91
C LYS A 144 -9.37 43.23 24.49
N SER A 145 -10.42 43.20 23.67
CA SER A 145 -11.80 43.07 24.16
C SER A 145 -12.09 41.68 24.75
N PHE A 146 -11.51 40.62 24.18
CA PHE A 146 -11.55 39.29 24.78
C PHE A 146 -10.77 39.22 26.10
N ALA A 147 -9.60 39.87 26.19
CA ALA A 147 -8.82 39.89 27.43
C ALA A 147 -9.49 40.72 28.53
N SER A 148 -10.08 41.89 28.21
CA SER A 148 -10.73 42.76 29.20
C SER A 148 -12.04 42.17 29.74
N THR A 149 -12.76 41.38 28.94
CA THR A 149 -13.93 40.61 29.40
C THR A 149 -13.54 39.48 30.36
N ILE A 150 -12.35 38.90 30.20
CA ILE A 150 -11.79 37.91 31.15
C ILE A 150 -11.39 38.60 32.46
N SER A 151 -10.68 39.73 32.43
CA SER A 151 -10.24 40.44 33.64
C SER A 151 -11.38 41.02 34.48
N THR A 152 -12.47 41.48 33.84
CA THR A 152 -13.66 41.97 34.57
C THR A 152 -14.47 40.86 35.25
N SER A 153 -14.20 39.59 34.91
CA SER A 153 -14.77 38.44 35.63
C SER A 153 -13.96 38.03 36.86
N THR A 154 -12.70 38.47 36.98
CA THR A 154 -11.79 38.16 38.10
C THR A 154 -11.57 39.32 39.07
N SER A 155 -11.89 40.57 38.72
CA SER A 155 -11.65 41.75 39.57
C SER A 155 -12.87 42.24 40.38
N ASN A 156 -14.03 41.58 40.33
CA ASN A 156 -15.21 41.99 41.11
C ASN A 156 -15.25 41.41 42.55
N SER A 157 -14.11 40.99 43.10
CA SER A 157 -14.05 40.48 44.47
C SER A 157 -13.32 41.35 45.49
N ASP A 158 -12.51 42.35 45.12
CA ASP A 158 -11.79 43.15 46.13
C ASP A 158 -11.61 44.61 45.69
N ASN A 159 -12.46 45.51 46.21
CA ASN A 159 -12.06 46.73 46.91
C ASN A 159 -13.23 47.71 47.07
N HIS A 160 -13.70 47.82 48.31
CA HIS A 160 -14.41 48.98 48.81
C HIS A 160 -13.43 50.13 49.07
N ASN A 161 -13.92 51.34 48.79
CA ASN A 161 -13.63 52.60 49.49
C ASN A 161 -12.43 53.45 49.02
N SER A 162 -12.75 54.61 48.42
CA SER A 162 -12.38 55.92 48.99
C SER A 162 -12.98 57.07 48.18
N ASN A 163 -13.72 57.93 48.88
CA ASN A 163 -14.17 59.25 48.47
C ASN A 163 -13.01 60.17 48.06
N SER A 164 -13.23 61.04 47.08
CA SER A 164 -12.85 62.46 47.20
C SER A 164 -13.53 63.33 46.14
N SER A 165 -14.09 64.41 46.65
CA SER A 165 -14.72 65.57 46.03
C SER A 165 -13.85 66.27 44.97
N ASP A 166 -14.50 66.92 43.99
CA ASP A 166 -14.66 68.39 43.94
C ASP A 166 -14.63 68.97 42.50
N ARG A 167 -15.52 69.95 42.28
CA ARG A 167 -15.53 71.06 41.28
C ARG A 167 -15.75 70.85 39.76
N GLN A 168 -16.90 71.40 39.33
CA GLN A 168 -17.24 72.03 38.03
C GLN A 168 -16.28 73.22 37.68
N PRO A 169 -16.37 73.99 36.53
CA PRO A 169 -17.47 74.12 35.55
C PRO A 169 -17.13 74.38 34.05
N ALA A 170 -18.20 74.39 33.24
CA ALA A 170 -18.51 75.24 32.06
C ALA A 170 -17.71 75.12 30.74
N HIS A 171 -18.38 74.78 29.63
CA HIS A 171 -18.94 75.77 28.69
C HIS A 171 -19.75 75.13 27.54
N GLN A 172 -20.94 75.70 27.32
CA GLN A 172 -21.83 75.61 26.14
C GLN A 172 -21.47 76.78 25.18
N PRO A 173 -21.89 76.84 23.89
CA PRO A 173 -23.32 76.83 23.53
C PRO A 173 -23.76 76.20 22.18
N THR A 174 -25.00 75.71 22.22
CA THR A 174 -26.14 75.76 21.27
C THR A 174 -25.95 75.83 19.74
N ASN A 175 -26.64 74.93 19.01
CA ASN A 175 -27.80 75.31 18.16
C ASN A 175 -28.72 74.09 17.84
N GLN A 176 -30.02 74.38 17.81
CA GLN A 176 -31.23 73.54 17.71
C GLN A 176 -31.54 73.10 16.24
N PRO A 177 -32.66 72.43 15.84
CA PRO A 177 -33.88 72.07 16.57
C PRO A 177 -34.50 70.66 16.33
N ARG A 178 -35.52 70.43 17.16
CA ARG A 178 -36.44 69.29 17.33
C ARG A 178 -37.41 69.11 16.14
N PRO A 179 -38.12 67.97 16.06
CA PRO A 179 -39.52 68.03 16.49
C PRO A 179 -39.94 66.88 17.42
N ARG A 180 -40.89 67.21 18.30
CA ARG A 180 -41.56 66.28 19.22
C ARG A 180 -42.57 65.42 18.45
N ASN A 181 -42.64 64.14 18.76
CA ASN A 181 -43.94 63.52 18.99
C ASN A 181 -43.89 62.49 20.12
N ARG A 182 -44.85 62.64 21.02
CA ARG A 182 -45.01 61.93 22.28
C ARG A 182 -45.64 60.57 22.02
N LEU A 183 -45.02 59.50 22.48
CA LEU A 183 -45.72 58.37 23.08
C LEU A 183 -44.88 57.88 24.26
N ARG A 184 -45.46 57.92 25.46
CA ARG A 184 -44.92 57.30 26.68
C ARG A 184 -45.09 55.78 26.55
N PRO A 185 -44.06 54.98 26.82
CA PRO A 185 -44.26 53.68 27.45
C PRO A 185 -44.07 53.82 28.96
N LEU A 186 -44.92 53.10 29.68
CA LEU A 186 -44.98 53.00 31.12
C LEU A 186 -43.61 52.71 31.74
N SER A 187 -43.28 53.52 32.73
CA SER A 187 -42.19 53.31 33.66
C SER A 187 -42.48 52.07 34.51
N LEU A 188 -41.75 50.98 34.25
CA LEU A 188 -41.37 49.99 35.25
C LEU A 188 -39.86 49.77 35.13
N LYS A 189 -39.11 50.81 35.50
CA LYS A 189 -37.69 50.68 35.87
C LYS A 189 -37.67 50.27 37.34
N PRO A 190 -37.12 49.10 37.72
CA PRO A 190 -36.81 48.84 39.11
C PRO A 190 -35.62 49.73 39.52
N SER A 191 -35.74 50.38 40.66
CA SER A 191 -34.65 51.04 41.38
C SER A 191 -33.46 50.09 41.60
N PRO A 192 -32.19 50.54 41.47
CA PRO A 192 -31.01 49.66 41.49
C PRO A 192 -30.51 49.34 42.91
N ALA A 193 -31.40 49.19 43.89
CA ALA A 193 -31.00 48.98 45.29
C ALA A 193 -31.25 47.56 45.84
N ASP A 194 -32.12 46.73 45.25
CA ASP A 194 -32.51 45.44 45.87
C ASP A 194 -32.47 44.23 44.92
N ILE A 195 -31.48 44.17 44.01
CA ILE A 195 -31.23 42.92 43.27
C ILE A 195 -30.18 42.14 44.05
N SER A 196 -30.62 41.24 44.92
CA SER A 196 -29.71 40.42 45.72
C SER A 196 -28.73 39.66 44.81
N LEU A 197 -27.44 39.71 45.13
CA LEU A 197 -26.35 39.00 44.45
C LEU A 197 -26.70 37.54 44.03
N PRO A 198 -27.43 36.75 44.85
CA PRO A 198 -27.90 35.41 44.48
C PRO A 198 -28.78 35.34 43.22
N SER A 199 -29.60 36.36 42.96
CA SER A 199 -30.51 36.38 41.79
C SER A 199 -29.75 36.72 40.50
N GLN A 200 -28.72 37.57 40.57
CA GLN A 200 -27.83 37.83 39.44
C GLN A 200 -26.92 36.62 39.14
N LEU A 201 -26.37 35.98 40.18
CA LEU A 201 -25.52 34.81 40.02
C LEU A 201 -26.31 33.62 39.48
N SER A 202 -27.53 33.38 39.97
CA SER A 202 -28.40 32.32 39.44
C SER A 202 -28.85 32.58 38.00
N ASN A 203 -29.12 33.84 37.62
CA ASN A 203 -29.38 34.20 36.23
C ASN A 203 -28.16 33.97 35.33
N ARG A 204 -26.95 34.35 35.78
CA ARG A 204 -25.70 34.08 35.04
C ARG A 204 -25.38 32.60 34.91
N LEU A 205 -25.61 31.81 35.96
CA LEU A 205 -25.47 30.35 35.89
C LEU A 205 -26.50 29.72 34.94
N ARG A 206 -27.73 30.26 34.90
CA ARG A 206 -28.74 29.81 33.95
C ARG A 206 -28.34 30.13 32.51
N THR A 207 -27.83 31.33 32.24
CA THR A 207 -27.33 31.69 30.90
C THR A 207 -26.09 30.89 30.49
N LEU A 208 -25.18 30.61 31.43
CA LEU A 208 -24.03 29.74 31.13
C LEU A 208 -24.47 28.31 30.82
N ARG A 209 -25.46 27.78 31.56
CA ARG A 209 -26.03 26.47 31.25
C ARG A 209 -26.74 26.44 29.91
N THR A 210 -27.49 27.49 29.52
CA THR A 210 -28.14 27.51 28.20
C THR A 210 -27.10 27.54 27.08
N ILE A 211 -26.03 28.32 27.23
CA ILE A 211 -24.94 28.36 26.24
C ILE A 211 -24.23 27.00 26.15
N GLN A 212 -23.93 26.37 27.28
CA GLN A 212 -23.25 25.07 27.30
C GLN A 212 -24.12 23.91 26.80
N SER A 213 -25.41 23.91 27.15
CA SER A 213 -26.31 22.79 26.83
C SER A 213 -26.98 22.91 25.47
N HIS A 214 -27.14 24.12 24.93
CA HIS A 214 -27.91 24.34 23.71
C HIS A 214 -27.10 25.03 22.61
N ASP A 215 -26.54 26.21 22.88
CA ASP A 215 -25.93 27.02 21.82
C ASP A 215 -24.63 26.41 21.30
N LEU A 216 -23.77 25.90 22.19
CA LEU A 216 -22.48 25.32 21.82
C LEU A 216 -22.63 24.00 21.05
N PRO A 217 -23.48 23.04 21.46
CA PRO A 217 -23.78 21.85 20.65
C PRO A 217 -24.37 22.22 19.29
N THR A 218 -25.30 23.17 19.24
CA THR A 218 -25.95 23.60 17.99
C THR A 218 -24.96 24.28 17.03
N ALA A 219 -24.04 25.10 17.54
CA ALA A 219 -22.98 25.69 16.74
C ALA A 219 -22.01 24.61 16.22
N ARG A 220 -21.68 23.62 17.05
CA ARG A 220 -20.81 22.50 16.68
C ARG A 220 -21.43 21.63 15.60
N THR A 221 -22.72 21.29 15.70
CA THR A 221 -23.42 20.53 14.65
C THR A 221 -23.50 21.31 13.35
N LYS A 222 -23.81 22.61 13.40
CA LYS A 222 -23.78 23.50 12.22
C LYS A 222 -22.39 23.52 11.56
N LEU A 223 -21.33 23.64 12.35
CA LEU A 223 -19.95 23.61 11.83
C LEU A 223 -19.62 22.25 11.20
N THR A 224 -20.02 21.13 11.81
CA THR A 224 -19.77 19.81 11.21
C THR A 224 -20.50 19.63 9.89
N VAL A 225 -21.74 20.14 9.78
CA VAL A 225 -22.52 20.06 8.54
C VAL A 225 -21.91 20.93 7.44
N THR A 226 -21.47 22.15 7.76
CA THR A 226 -20.81 23.00 6.75
C THR A 226 -19.45 22.45 6.35
N ALA A 227 -18.66 21.91 7.29
CA ALA A 227 -17.40 21.25 6.98
C ALA A 227 -17.61 20.03 6.06
N ALA A 228 -18.63 19.21 6.32
CA ALA A 228 -18.99 18.10 5.46
C ALA A 228 -19.40 18.56 4.05
N ALA A 229 -20.19 19.64 3.95
CA ALA A 229 -20.57 20.22 2.66
C ALA A 229 -19.36 20.76 1.87
N VAL A 230 -18.39 21.39 2.55
CA VAL A 230 -17.16 21.87 1.92
C VAL A 230 -16.30 20.70 1.42
N LEU A 231 -16.15 19.64 2.21
CA LEU A 231 -15.43 18.44 1.76
C LEU A 231 -16.11 17.76 0.58
N ALA A 232 -17.44 17.68 0.57
CA ALA A 232 -18.21 17.15 -0.55
C ALA A 232 -18.00 18.00 -1.82
N ALA A 233 -18.04 19.33 -1.70
CA ALA A 233 -17.77 20.23 -2.82
C ALA A 233 -16.33 20.08 -3.33
N HIS A 234 -15.35 19.93 -2.44
CA HIS A 234 -13.96 19.68 -2.80
C HIS A 234 -13.80 18.36 -3.56
N ALA A 235 -14.45 17.29 -3.11
CA ALA A 235 -14.46 16.01 -3.81
C ALA A 235 -15.04 16.12 -5.23
N GLN A 236 -16.15 16.83 -5.39
CA GLN A 236 -16.77 17.07 -6.71
C GLN A 236 -15.85 17.87 -7.65
N VAL A 237 -15.13 18.86 -7.13
CA VAL A 237 -14.17 19.63 -7.93
C VAL A 237 -12.99 18.75 -8.37
N MET A 238 -12.47 17.92 -7.47
CA MET A 238 -11.40 16.96 -7.79
C MET A 238 -11.84 15.95 -8.85
N GLU A 239 -13.05 15.39 -8.73
CA GLU A 239 -13.61 14.46 -9.72
C GLU A 239 -13.72 15.10 -11.11
N ARG A 240 -14.19 16.34 -11.18
CA ARG A 240 -14.26 17.10 -12.44
C ARG A 240 -12.88 17.40 -13.00
N MET A 241 -11.91 17.75 -12.15
CA MET A 241 -10.53 18.00 -12.55
C MET A 241 -9.91 16.74 -13.14
N ILE A 242 -10.09 15.58 -12.50
CA ILE A 242 -9.62 14.29 -13.01
C ILE A 242 -10.25 13.99 -14.36
N HIS A 243 -11.57 14.11 -14.50
CA HIS A 243 -12.26 13.92 -15.78
C HIS A 243 -11.77 14.87 -16.89
N ILE A 244 -11.46 16.11 -16.55
CA ILE A 244 -10.90 17.07 -17.51
C ILE A 244 -9.49 16.64 -17.90
N LEU A 245 -8.62 16.29 -16.95
CA LEU A 245 -7.26 15.81 -17.23
C LEU A 245 -7.26 14.53 -18.07
N GLU A 246 -8.17 13.61 -17.79
CA GLU A 246 -8.39 12.40 -18.59
C GLU A 246 -8.82 12.73 -20.02
N ARG A 247 -9.66 13.76 -20.22
CA ARG A 247 -10.12 14.17 -21.55
C ARG A 247 -9.11 15.01 -22.33
N THR A 248 -8.38 15.90 -21.66
CA THR A 248 -7.50 16.90 -22.31
C THR A 248 -6.05 16.45 -22.38
N LYS A 249 -5.49 15.90 -21.30
CA LYS A 249 -4.07 15.48 -21.24
C LYS A 249 -3.91 14.02 -21.63
N HIS A 250 -4.69 13.12 -21.02
CA HIS A 250 -4.62 11.70 -21.33
C HIS A 250 -5.49 11.32 -22.54
N GLY A 251 -6.41 12.18 -22.96
CA GLY A 251 -7.45 11.78 -23.91
C GLY A 251 -6.92 11.51 -25.32
N ALA A 252 -5.97 12.28 -25.83
CA ALA A 252 -5.40 12.01 -27.17
C ALA A 252 -4.56 10.73 -27.19
N LEU A 253 -3.71 10.54 -26.18
CA LEU A 253 -2.84 9.36 -26.06
C LEU A 253 -3.64 8.10 -25.72
N ALA A 254 -4.64 8.19 -24.84
CA ALA A 254 -5.55 7.10 -24.52
C ALA A 254 -6.47 6.74 -25.70
N ARG A 255 -6.96 7.73 -26.48
CA ARG A 255 -7.72 7.45 -27.71
C ARG A 255 -6.84 6.82 -28.78
N GLY A 256 -5.59 7.27 -28.93
CA GLY A 256 -4.62 6.67 -29.84
C GLY A 256 -4.27 5.23 -29.45
N GLY A 257 -3.98 4.99 -28.16
CA GLY A 257 -3.70 3.66 -27.63
C GLY A 257 -4.90 2.72 -27.77
N LYS A 258 -6.12 3.19 -27.45
CA LYS A 258 -7.34 2.42 -27.64
C LYS A 258 -7.60 2.08 -29.12
N ALA A 259 -7.49 3.05 -30.02
CA ALA A 259 -7.69 2.82 -31.46
C ALA A 259 -6.64 1.85 -32.02
N ARG A 260 -5.38 1.94 -31.56
CA ARG A 260 -4.31 1.00 -31.93
C ARG A 260 -4.61 -0.41 -31.40
N ALA A 261 -5.06 -0.54 -30.16
CA ALA A 261 -5.44 -1.83 -29.58
C ALA A 261 -6.63 -2.46 -30.32
N GLU A 262 -7.67 -1.67 -30.63
CA GLU A 262 -8.83 -2.12 -31.41
C GLU A 262 -8.42 -2.54 -32.83
N HIS A 263 -7.54 -1.78 -33.49
CA HIS A 263 -7.01 -2.15 -34.80
C HIS A 263 -6.23 -3.48 -34.75
N VAL A 264 -5.32 -3.65 -33.78
CA VAL A 264 -4.58 -4.90 -33.61
C VAL A 264 -5.50 -6.06 -33.30
N ALA A 265 -6.55 -5.87 -32.49
CA ALA A 265 -7.52 -6.91 -32.19
C ALA A 265 -8.25 -7.41 -33.45
N VAL A 266 -8.70 -6.49 -34.32
CA VAL A 266 -9.33 -6.84 -35.60
C VAL A 266 -8.35 -7.56 -36.53
N VAL A 267 -7.09 -7.12 -36.58
CA VAL A 267 -6.05 -7.79 -37.37
C VAL A 267 -5.82 -9.22 -36.87
N LEU A 268 -5.75 -9.43 -35.54
CA LEU A 268 -5.57 -10.75 -34.94
C LEU A 268 -6.74 -11.69 -35.27
N GLN A 269 -7.99 -11.21 -35.24
CA GLN A 269 -9.15 -12.00 -35.69
C GLN A 269 -9.03 -12.40 -37.17
N GLY A 270 -8.54 -11.51 -38.02
CA GLY A 270 -8.26 -11.83 -39.42
C GLY A 270 -7.16 -12.87 -39.60
N ILE A 271 -6.11 -12.82 -38.78
CA ILE A 271 -5.03 -13.81 -38.78
C ILE A 271 -5.54 -15.17 -38.29
N GLU A 272 -6.34 -15.20 -37.23
CA GLU A 272 -6.96 -16.43 -36.72
C GLU A 272 -7.80 -17.12 -37.82
N GLY A 273 -8.63 -16.35 -38.54
CA GLY A 273 -9.37 -16.86 -39.69
C GLY A 273 -8.46 -17.45 -40.78
N LYS A 274 -7.35 -16.77 -41.12
CA LYS A 274 -6.36 -17.28 -42.09
C LYS A 274 -5.71 -18.58 -41.62
N VAL A 275 -5.33 -18.67 -40.34
CA VAL A 275 -4.74 -19.88 -39.75
C VAL A 275 -5.74 -21.04 -39.80
N CYS A 276 -7.02 -20.80 -39.51
CA CYS A 276 -8.07 -21.80 -39.64
C CYS A 276 -8.21 -22.30 -41.09
N ILE A 277 -8.21 -21.40 -42.08
CA ILE A 277 -8.28 -21.79 -43.50
C ILE A 277 -7.06 -22.63 -43.87
N MET A 278 -5.84 -22.18 -43.55
CA MET A 278 -4.61 -22.93 -43.82
C MET A 278 -4.63 -24.31 -43.16
N ARG A 279 -5.14 -24.42 -41.93
CA ARG A 279 -5.31 -25.71 -41.25
C ARG A 279 -6.23 -26.63 -42.06
N HIS A 280 -7.36 -26.14 -42.54
CA HIS A 280 -8.28 -26.94 -43.34
C HIS A 280 -7.68 -27.36 -44.68
N GLU A 281 -6.91 -26.48 -45.33
CA GLU A 281 -6.17 -26.79 -46.56
C GLU A 281 -5.10 -27.87 -46.33
N MET A 282 -4.33 -27.78 -45.24
CA MET A 282 -3.34 -28.80 -44.89
C MET A 282 -4.01 -30.13 -44.53
N LEU A 283 -5.10 -30.10 -43.77
CA LEU A 283 -5.84 -31.31 -43.41
C LEU A 283 -6.47 -31.97 -44.63
N SER A 284 -6.99 -31.22 -45.59
CA SER A 284 -7.53 -31.80 -46.82
C SER A 284 -6.43 -32.38 -47.73
N ALA A 285 -5.23 -31.81 -47.71
CA ALA A 285 -4.06 -32.35 -48.41
C ALA A 285 -3.54 -33.65 -47.77
N ILE A 286 -3.55 -33.77 -46.44
CA ILE A 286 -3.08 -34.96 -45.71
C ILE A 286 -4.14 -36.07 -45.71
N TYR A 287 -5.39 -35.71 -45.41
CA TYR A 287 -6.52 -36.63 -45.30
C TYR A 287 -7.38 -36.59 -46.56
N THR A 288 -6.87 -37.20 -47.62
CA THR A 288 -7.68 -37.48 -48.80
C THR A 288 -8.80 -38.49 -48.48
N PRO A 289 -9.91 -38.50 -49.21
CA PRO A 289 -10.98 -39.49 -49.00
C PRO A 289 -10.47 -40.94 -49.19
N GLU A 290 -9.47 -41.13 -50.03
CA GLU A 290 -8.84 -42.44 -50.25
C GLU A 290 -8.01 -42.89 -49.04
N THR A 291 -7.21 -41.99 -48.46
CA THR A 291 -6.38 -42.30 -47.27
C THR A 291 -7.26 -42.53 -46.04
N THR A 292 -8.30 -41.74 -45.85
CA THR A 292 -9.27 -41.95 -44.76
C THR A 292 -10.02 -43.28 -44.92
N ALA A 293 -10.44 -43.64 -46.14
CA ALA A 293 -11.03 -44.95 -46.40
C ALA A 293 -10.03 -46.10 -46.19
N ALA A 294 -8.76 -45.91 -46.54
CA ALA A 294 -7.70 -46.89 -46.29
C ALA A 294 -7.45 -47.07 -44.78
N LEU A 295 -7.40 -45.99 -44.01
CA LEU A 295 -7.27 -46.03 -42.55
C LEU A 295 -8.50 -46.68 -41.89
N ALA A 296 -9.71 -46.42 -42.38
CA ALA A 296 -10.93 -47.08 -41.91
C ALA A 296 -10.86 -48.60 -42.15
N ARG A 297 -10.50 -49.02 -43.36
CA ARG A 297 -10.30 -50.45 -43.67
C ARG A 297 -9.22 -51.09 -42.80
N TYR A 298 -8.13 -50.38 -42.52
CA TYR A 298 -7.07 -50.88 -41.66
C TYR A 298 -7.56 -51.04 -40.21
N ARG A 299 -8.35 -50.09 -39.70
CA ARG A 299 -8.99 -50.21 -38.39
C ARG A 299 -9.91 -51.43 -38.34
N ASP A 300 -10.78 -51.59 -39.32
CA ASP A 300 -11.72 -52.73 -39.36
C ASP A 300 -10.94 -54.07 -39.44
N HIS A 301 -9.84 -54.11 -40.18
CA HIS A 301 -8.93 -55.26 -40.18
C HIS A 301 -8.28 -55.51 -38.81
N LEU A 302 -7.86 -54.46 -38.09
CA LEU A 302 -7.33 -54.61 -36.72
C LEU A 302 -8.40 -55.16 -35.76
N ASP A 303 -9.65 -54.73 -35.90
CA ASP A 303 -10.75 -55.24 -35.08
C ASP A 303 -11.07 -56.72 -35.42
N ASP A 304 -11.11 -57.08 -36.70
CA ASP A 304 -11.27 -58.46 -37.15
C ASP A 304 -10.13 -59.36 -36.65
N THR A 305 -8.89 -58.89 -36.75
CA THR A 305 -7.73 -59.67 -36.25
C THR A 305 -7.79 -59.84 -34.75
N ARG A 306 -8.16 -58.80 -34.00
CA ARG A 306 -8.39 -58.89 -32.56
C ARG A 306 -9.46 -59.92 -32.23
N LEU A 307 -10.61 -59.87 -32.90
CA LEU A 307 -11.72 -60.79 -32.68
C LEU A 307 -11.32 -62.25 -32.96
N ARG A 308 -10.60 -62.49 -34.06
CA ARG A 308 -10.04 -63.83 -34.39
C ARG A 308 -9.05 -64.32 -33.35
N LEU A 309 -8.20 -63.44 -32.83
CA LEU A 309 -7.25 -63.80 -31.76
C LEU A 309 -7.98 -64.09 -30.45
N GLU A 310 -9.02 -63.32 -30.11
CA GLU A 310 -9.87 -63.56 -28.95
C GLU A 310 -10.62 -64.90 -29.08
N GLU A 311 -11.13 -65.23 -30.26
CA GLU A 311 -11.76 -66.52 -30.53
C GLU A 311 -10.76 -67.68 -30.42
N ARG A 312 -9.57 -67.56 -31.04
CA ARG A 312 -8.50 -68.55 -30.89
C ARG A 312 -8.06 -68.73 -29.45
N ARG A 313 -7.99 -67.63 -28.68
CA ARG A 313 -7.73 -67.68 -27.25
C ARG A 313 -8.82 -68.45 -26.52
N LYS A 314 -10.11 -68.17 -26.76
CA LYS A 314 -11.23 -68.89 -26.16
C LYS A 314 -11.19 -70.37 -26.50
N GLN A 315 -10.94 -70.73 -27.75
CA GLN A 315 -10.81 -72.13 -28.18
C GLN A 315 -9.61 -72.83 -27.53
N ALA A 316 -8.46 -72.16 -27.40
CA ALA A 316 -7.30 -72.71 -26.71
C ALA A 316 -7.59 -72.93 -25.23
N VAL A 317 -8.28 -71.98 -24.57
CA VAL A 317 -8.71 -72.11 -23.17
C VAL A 317 -9.68 -73.29 -23.01
N LEU A 318 -10.71 -73.41 -23.85
CA LEU A 318 -11.64 -74.55 -23.81
C LEU A 318 -10.94 -75.90 -24.02
N LYS A 319 -9.92 -75.97 -24.90
CA LYS A 319 -9.11 -77.18 -25.06
C LYS A 319 -8.31 -77.50 -23.80
N LEU A 320 -7.72 -76.48 -23.17
CA LEU A 320 -7.01 -76.64 -21.89
C LEU A 320 -7.95 -77.11 -20.79
N GLU A 321 -9.15 -76.52 -20.66
CA GLU A 321 -10.19 -76.96 -19.72
C GLU A 321 -10.66 -78.39 -20.00
N ALA A 322 -10.73 -78.81 -21.27
CA ALA A 322 -11.06 -80.18 -21.62
C ALA A 322 -9.94 -81.17 -21.22
N TYR A 323 -8.66 -80.78 -21.38
CA TYR A 323 -7.53 -81.57 -20.88
C TYR A 323 -7.53 -81.63 -19.35
N GLU A 324 -7.82 -80.53 -18.67
CA GLU A 324 -7.94 -80.47 -17.22
C GLU A 324 -9.09 -81.36 -16.73
N ARG A 325 -10.25 -81.35 -17.40
CA ARG A 325 -11.38 -82.23 -17.08
C ARG A 325 -11.08 -83.72 -17.35
N ALA A 326 -10.33 -84.02 -18.41
CA ALA A 326 -9.88 -85.39 -18.69
C ALA A 326 -8.83 -85.87 -17.69
N ASP A 327 -8.07 -84.94 -17.09
CA ASP A 327 -7.13 -85.22 -16.02
C ASP A 327 -7.83 -85.38 -14.65
N SER A 328 -8.94 -84.66 -14.43
CA SER A 328 -9.70 -84.66 -13.18
C SER A 328 -10.74 -85.77 -13.05
N GLY A 329 -10.89 -86.67 -14.03
CA GLY A 329 -11.62 -87.92 -13.86
C GLY A 329 -13.11 -87.80 -13.50
N GLU A 330 -13.81 -86.73 -13.88
CA GLU A 330 -15.22 -86.52 -13.54
C GLU A 330 -16.12 -86.45 -14.78
N GLY A 331 -16.81 -87.56 -15.07
CA GLY A 331 -17.77 -87.67 -16.17
C GLY A 331 -18.45 -89.03 -16.33
N ALA A 332 -19.27 -89.41 -15.33
CA ALA A 332 -20.51 -90.24 -15.34
C ALA A 332 -20.64 -91.49 -16.26
N GLY A 333 -21.07 -92.67 -15.79
CA GLY A 333 -21.96 -92.92 -14.65
C GLY A 333 -21.91 -94.34 -14.06
N ALA A 334 -22.50 -94.39 -12.87
CA ALA A 334 -22.77 -95.45 -11.91
C ALA A 334 -22.75 -96.90 -12.42
N ASP A 335 -21.89 -97.73 -11.82
CA ASP A 335 -22.29 -98.74 -10.83
C ASP A 335 -21.05 -99.46 -10.27
N GLY A 336 -20.93 -99.53 -8.94
CA GLY A 336 -20.18 -100.59 -8.26
C GLY A 336 -18.69 -100.37 -7.96
N ASP A 337 -18.42 -100.26 -6.65
CA ASP A 337 -17.28 -100.85 -5.93
C ASP A 337 -15.87 -100.23 -6.07
N GLY A 338 -15.18 -100.16 -4.93
CA GLY A 338 -14.03 -99.28 -4.68
C GLY A 338 -12.75 -99.60 -5.45
N GLY A 339 -12.02 -98.55 -5.86
CA GLY A 339 -10.65 -98.69 -6.35
C GLY A 339 -10.01 -97.40 -6.85
N SER A 340 -9.03 -96.88 -6.09
CA SER A 340 -7.85 -96.11 -6.52
C SER A 340 -8.02 -95.17 -7.74
N GLU A 341 -8.13 -93.86 -7.46
CA GLU A 341 -7.93 -92.78 -8.44
C GLU A 341 -6.61 -92.98 -9.20
N LYS A 342 -6.69 -93.37 -10.48
CA LYS A 342 -5.55 -93.36 -11.37
C LYS A 342 -5.40 -91.94 -11.91
N PRO A 343 -4.22 -91.29 -11.78
CA PRO A 343 -4.00 -90.00 -12.43
C PRO A 343 -4.20 -90.15 -13.94
N GLY A 344 -4.79 -89.14 -14.58
CA GLY A 344 -5.02 -89.12 -16.01
C GLY A 344 -3.75 -89.41 -16.81
N ALA A 345 -3.91 -90.01 -18.00
CA ALA A 345 -2.77 -90.44 -18.84
C ALA A 345 -1.76 -89.31 -19.11
N MET A 346 -2.20 -88.05 -19.14
CA MET A 346 -1.32 -86.88 -19.29
C MET A 346 -0.48 -86.57 -18.05
N VAL A 347 -1.02 -86.73 -16.83
CA VAL A 347 -0.22 -86.65 -15.58
C VAL A 347 0.76 -87.79 -15.48
N GLU A 348 0.40 -88.99 -15.94
CA GLU A 348 1.34 -90.11 -15.95
C GLU A 348 2.48 -89.90 -16.97
N ILE A 349 2.18 -89.36 -18.16
CA ILE A 349 3.20 -88.96 -19.15
C ILE A 349 4.08 -87.83 -18.59
N ALA A 350 3.49 -86.79 -17.98
CA ALA A 350 4.24 -85.69 -17.37
C ALA A 350 5.10 -86.16 -16.18
N ARG A 351 4.60 -87.10 -15.36
CA ARG A 351 5.37 -87.73 -14.28
C ARG A 351 6.51 -88.58 -14.83
N ARG A 352 6.30 -89.36 -15.89
CA ARG A 352 7.35 -90.15 -16.55
C ARG A 352 8.42 -89.23 -17.15
N TYR A 353 8.04 -88.18 -17.87
CA TYR A 353 8.99 -87.20 -18.38
C TYR A 353 9.71 -86.45 -17.26
N GLY A 354 9.02 -86.08 -16.17
CA GLY A 354 9.64 -85.44 -15.01
C GLY A 354 10.63 -86.36 -14.28
N ALA A 355 10.34 -87.67 -14.19
CA ALA A 355 11.26 -88.66 -13.66
C ALA A 355 12.47 -88.84 -14.58
N LEU A 356 12.24 -88.92 -15.90
CA LEU A 356 13.29 -89.06 -16.92
C LEU A 356 14.20 -87.82 -16.97
N VAL A 357 13.65 -86.62 -16.79
CA VAL A 357 14.42 -85.37 -16.64
C VAL A 357 15.24 -85.40 -15.35
N LYS A 358 14.69 -85.85 -14.21
CA LYS A 358 15.45 -85.99 -12.97
C LYS A 358 16.55 -87.05 -13.04
N GLU A 359 16.36 -88.13 -13.80
CA GLU A 359 17.39 -89.14 -14.07
C GLU A 359 18.49 -88.58 -14.97
N VAL A 360 18.13 -87.84 -16.03
CA VAL A 360 19.07 -87.17 -16.91
C VAL A 360 19.87 -86.10 -16.14
N ASP A 361 19.21 -85.29 -15.32
CA ASP A 361 19.85 -84.28 -14.48
C ASP A 361 20.71 -84.91 -13.37
N GLY A 362 20.29 -86.05 -12.80
CA GLY A 362 21.06 -86.83 -11.83
C GLY A 362 22.34 -87.43 -12.42
N LEU A 363 22.32 -87.84 -13.69
CA LEU A 363 23.50 -88.25 -14.44
C LEU A 363 24.37 -87.05 -14.88
N PHE A 364 23.75 -85.90 -15.11
CA PHE A 364 24.44 -84.66 -15.51
C PHE A 364 25.14 -83.97 -14.33
N LEU A 365 24.62 -84.07 -13.10
CA LEU A 365 25.24 -83.49 -11.90
C LEU A 365 26.39 -84.31 -11.28
N ALA A 366 26.57 -85.58 -11.66
CA ALA A 366 27.66 -86.44 -11.15
C ALA A 366 28.92 -86.47 -12.04
N LYS A 367 28.90 -85.85 -13.22
CA LYS A 367 30.04 -85.73 -14.14
C LYS A 367 30.10 -84.30 -14.68
N PHE A 368 30.85 -83.43 -14.03
CA PHE A 368 31.90 -82.59 -14.64
C PHE A 368 32.31 -81.45 -13.68
N PHE A 369 33.47 -81.67 -13.06
CA PHE A 369 34.26 -80.69 -12.32
C PHE A 369 35.28 -80.09 -13.33
N LEU A 370 34.98 -78.88 -13.86
CA LEU A 370 35.90 -77.88 -14.48
C LEU A 370 36.84 -78.34 -15.65
N PRO A 371 37.62 -77.45 -16.30
CA PRO A 371 37.36 -76.12 -16.85
C PRO A 371 37.78 -76.03 -18.34
N ASN A 372 37.25 -75.09 -19.14
CA ASN A 372 38.11 -74.26 -20.00
C ASN A 372 37.41 -73.10 -20.71
N GLN A 373 38.20 -72.05 -20.84
CA GLN A 373 37.89 -70.71 -21.30
C GLN A 373 37.79 -70.57 -22.83
N PRO A 374 37.31 -69.39 -23.32
CA PRO A 374 36.71 -69.19 -24.62
C PRO A 374 37.71 -68.67 -25.67
N GLN A 375 37.35 -68.70 -26.96
CA GLN A 375 37.62 -67.60 -27.90
C GLN A 375 36.88 -67.70 -29.26
N LYS A 376 36.13 -66.62 -29.58
CA LYS A 376 35.90 -65.93 -30.88
C LYS A 376 35.42 -66.79 -32.08
N SER A 377 34.36 -66.44 -32.82
CA SER A 377 34.11 -65.13 -33.44
C SER A 377 32.72 -65.05 -34.12
N LYS A 378 32.13 -63.84 -34.04
CA LYS A 378 31.31 -63.12 -35.03
C LYS A 378 30.11 -63.84 -35.69
N ASN A 379 28.92 -63.50 -35.21
CA ASN A 379 27.93 -62.72 -35.99
C ASN A 379 26.87 -62.15 -35.03
N HIS A 380 26.99 -60.85 -34.79
CA HIS A 380 26.24 -60.11 -33.79
C HIS A 380 25.04 -59.44 -34.47
N ILE A 381 23.89 -60.12 -34.53
CA ILE A 381 22.59 -59.45 -34.77
C ILE A 381 21.91 -59.35 -33.41
N ALA A 382 22.16 -58.22 -32.76
CA ALA A 382 21.63 -57.92 -31.44
C ALA A 382 20.13 -57.67 -31.52
N TYR A 383 19.35 -58.50 -30.81
CA TYR A 383 18.05 -58.13 -30.29
C TYR A 383 18.22 -56.90 -29.40
N ARG A 384 17.77 -55.75 -29.89
CA ARG A 384 17.71 -54.51 -29.11
C ARG A 384 16.43 -54.54 -28.28
N LYS A 385 16.59 -54.66 -26.96
CA LYS A 385 15.55 -54.38 -25.97
C LYS A 385 14.95 -52.99 -26.23
N PRO A 386 13.64 -52.78 -26.04
CA PRO A 386 13.09 -51.43 -25.97
C PRO A 386 13.58 -50.78 -24.68
N ASN A 387 14.61 -49.95 -24.78
CA ASN A 387 14.93 -49.00 -23.73
C ASN A 387 13.81 -47.96 -23.67
N GLN A 388 13.28 -47.79 -22.47
CA GLN A 388 12.69 -46.53 -22.03
C GLN A 388 13.62 -45.38 -22.40
N THR A 389 13.12 -44.48 -23.24
CA THR A 389 13.56 -43.09 -23.30
C THR A 389 12.35 -42.23 -23.00
N PRO A 390 12.41 -41.35 -21.98
CA PRO A 390 11.52 -40.22 -21.87
C PRO A 390 12.04 -39.13 -22.80
N CYS A 391 11.42 -38.92 -23.96
CA CYS A 391 11.56 -37.65 -24.70
C CYS A 391 10.60 -37.59 -25.90
N THR A 392 9.47 -36.92 -25.71
CA THR A 392 9.01 -35.89 -26.65
C THR A 392 8.48 -34.74 -25.81
N GLN A 393 9.43 -34.01 -25.23
CA GLN A 393 9.24 -32.60 -24.92
C GLN A 393 8.78 -31.94 -26.21
N THR A 394 7.54 -31.47 -26.24
CA THR A 394 7.01 -30.68 -27.32
C THR A 394 7.85 -29.40 -27.41
N TYR A 395 8.81 -29.42 -28.33
CA TYR A 395 9.59 -28.28 -28.74
C TYR A 395 8.64 -27.32 -29.46
N VAL A 396 8.16 -26.32 -28.71
CA VAL A 396 7.39 -25.20 -29.25
C VAL A 396 8.30 -24.45 -30.21
N PRO A 397 7.91 -24.21 -31.48
CA PRO A 397 8.77 -23.52 -32.41
C PRO A 397 8.91 -22.06 -32.00
N TYR A 398 10.12 -21.71 -31.57
CA TYR A 398 10.93 -20.57 -31.98
C TYR A 398 10.26 -19.51 -32.90
N ILE A 399 9.18 -18.86 -32.44
CA ILE A 399 8.70 -17.53 -32.88
C ILE A 399 8.30 -16.71 -31.63
N ALA A 400 9.08 -16.86 -30.56
CA ALA A 400 9.01 -15.98 -29.38
C ALA A 400 10.29 -15.14 -29.20
N VAL A 401 11.37 -15.46 -29.94
CA VAL A 401 12.70 -14.84 -29.78
C VAL A 401 12.97 -13.70 -30.78
N LEU A 402 12.05 -13.40 -31.71
CA LEU A 402 12.23 -12.31 -32.69
C LEU A 402 11.16 -11.22 -32.67
N VAL A 403 10.29 -11.21 -31.64
CA VAL A 403 9.30 -10.13 -31.42
C VAL A 403 9.57 -9.37 -30.12
N HIS A 404 10.40 -9.90 -29.21
CA HIS A 404 10.90 -9.15 -28.05
C HIS A 404 12.03 -8.17 -28.39
N THR A 405 12.79 -8.39 -29.47
CA THR A 405 13.90 -7.50 -29.88
C THR A 405 13.48 -6.36 -30.81
N ARG A 406 12.17 -6.10 -30.95
CA ARG A 406 11.66 -4.94 -31.71
C ARG A 406 10.62 -4.10 -30.96
N ILE A 407 10.50 -4.31 -29.65
CA ILE A 407 9.86 -3.37 -28.72
C ILE A 407 10.98 -2.77 -27.85
N MET A 408 11.98 -2.17 -28.52
CA MET A 408 13.07 -1.41 -27.91
C MET A 408 13.18 -0.07 -28.65
N ALA A 409 12.04 0.62 -28.75
CA ALA A 409 11.93 1.98 -29.22
C ALA A 409 10.56 2.49 -28.77
N ASP A 410 10.41 2.62 -27.45
CA ASP A 410 9.59 3.62 -26.78
C ASP A 410 9.77 3.38 -25.27
N THR A 411 11.02 3.55 -24.82
CA THR A 411 11.34 3.69 -23.40
C THR A 411 10.80 5.06 -22.98
N GLU A 412 9.50 5.14 -22.70
CA GLU A 412 8.95 6.24 -21.92
C GLU A 412 9.75 6.29 -20.62
N ALA A 413 10.44 7.40 -20.41
CA ALA A 413 11.38 7.62 -19.32
C ALA A 413 10.73 7.28 -17.97
N LEU A 414 10.99 6.08 -17.45
CA LEU A 414 10.96 5.83 -16.02
C LEU A 414 11.82 6.93 -15.41
N SER A 415 11.26 7.72 -14.49
CA SER A 415 11.94 8.84 -13.86
C SER A 415 13.01 8.31 -12.89
N ILE A 416 14.09 7.79 -13.46
CA ILE A 416 15.25 7.26 -12.78
C ILE A 416 16.01 8.46 -12.22
N TYR A 417 16.27 8.43 -10.92
CA TYR A 417 16.94 9.50 -10.21
C TYR A 417 18.44 9.51 -10.52
N ASP A 418 19.05 8.33 -10.58
CA ASP A 418 20.47 8.14 -10.83
C ASP A 418 20.77 6.73 -11.35
N GLU A 419 21.98 6.54 -11.90
CA GLU A 419 22.52 5.26 -12.34
C GLU A 419 23.75 4.95 -11.48
N ILE A 420 23.71 3.82 -10.77
CA ILE A 420 24.67 3.46 -9.74
C ILE A 420 25.28 2.11 -10.10
N GLU A 421 26.61 2.03 -10.11
CA GLU A 421 27.33 0.78 -10.32
C GLU A 421 27.19 -0.12 -9.09
N ILE A 422 27.06 -1.44 -9.29
CA ILE A 422 26.88 -2.38 -8.18
C ILE A 422 28.07 -2.38 -7.19
N GLU A 423 29.25 -1.96 -7.65
CA GLU A 423 30.46 -1.78 -6.84
C GLU A 423 30.30 -0.71 -5.75
N ASP A 424 29.46 0.31 -6.00
CA ASP A 424 29.16 1.39 -5.06
C ASP A 424 28.04 1.02 -4.07
N MET A 425 27.36 -0.11 -4.27
CA MET A 425 26.32 -0.60 -3.38
C MET A 425 26.91 -1.47 -2.26
N THR A 426 26.31 -1.37 -1.07
CA THR A 426 26.69 -2.22 0.06
C THR A 426 25.82 -3.48 0.06
N TYR A 427 26.43 -4.65 -0.02
CA TYR A 427 25.73 -5.94 0.05
C TYR A 427 25.55 -6.41 1.49
N ASP A 428 24.31 -6.78 1.86
CA ASP A 428 24.01 -7.45 3.13
C ASP A 428 23.82 -8.96 2.90
N PRO A 429 24.74 -9.81 3.40
CA PRO A 429 24.66 -11.26 3.19
C PRO A 429 23.52 -11.93 3.97
N THR A 430 22.99 -11.29 5.01
CA THR A 430 21.92 -11.88 5.84
C THR A 430 20.55 -11.74 5.18
N LEU A 431 20.31 -10.58 4.58
CA LEU A 431 19.07 -10.26 3.88
C LEU A 431 19.14 -10.53 2.38
N GLN A 432 20.35 -10.78 1.83
CA GLN A 432 20.58 -11.01 0.41
C GLN A 432 20.14 -9.81 -0.47
N ILE A 433 20.39 -8.59 0.03
CA ILE A 433 20.01 -7.33 -0.62
C ILE A 433 21.23 -6.43 -0.82
N TYR A 434 21.24 -5.69 -1.91
CA TYR A 434 22.14 -4.55 -2.13
C TYR A 434 21.44 -3.27 -1.70
N HIS A 435 22.16 -2.40 -0.99
CA HIS A 435 21.62 -1.13 -0.54
C HIS A 435 22.54 0.07 -0.79
N TYR A 436 21.92 1.23 -1.05
CA TYR A 436 22.62 2.51 -1.31
C TYR A 436 21.92 3.67 -0.58
N PRO A 437 22.65 4.65 0.00
CA PRO A 437 22.05 5.75 0.75
C PRO A 437 21.15 6.64 -0.13
N CYS A 438 19.89 6.82 0.26
CA CYS A 438 18.94 7.70 -0.43
C CYS A 438 18.99 9.12 0.16
N PRO A 439 18.86 10.19 -0.66
CA PRO A 439 18.82 11.58 -0.18
C PRO A 439 17.66 11.89 0.79
N CYS A 440 16.64 11.03 0.90
CA CYS A 440 15.58 11.18 1.90
C CYS A 440 15.99 10.75 3.32
N GLY A 441 17.18 10.16 3.51
CA GLY A 441 17.68 9.61 4.76
C GLY A 441 17.39 8.12 4.98
N ASP A 442 16.79 7.45 3.99
CA ASP A 442 16.58 6.00 3.96
C ASP A 442 17.56 5.34 2.96
N ARG A 443 17.30 4.11 2.51
CA ARG A 443 18.16 3.38 1.57
C ARG A 443 17.37 2.90 0.35
N PHE A 444 18.02 2.88 -0.81
CA PHE A 444 17.56 2.08 -1.94
C PHE A 444 17.88 0.62 -1.67
N GLU A 445 16.98 -0.29 -2.00
CA GLU A 445 17.14 -1.72 -1.78
C GLU A 445 16.77 -2.49 -3.05
N ILE A 446 17.55 -3.53 -3.38
CA ILE A 446 17.25 -4.50 -4.44
C ILE A 446 17.76 -5.89 -4.04
N GLY A 447 16.98 -6.94 -4.32
CA GLY A 447 17.34 -8.31 -4.00
C GLY A 447 18.35 -8.89 -4.99
N ILE A 448 19.24 -9.78 -4.52
CA ILE A 448 20.15 -10.51 -5.41
C ILE A 448 19.39 -11.45 -6.38
N ALA A 449 18.25 -12.00 -5.95
CA ALA A 449 17.42 -12.82 -6.80
C ALA A 449 16.85 -12.00 -7.97
N ASP A 450 16.37 -10.79 -7.68
CA ASP A 450 15.80 -9.87 -8.67
C ASP A 450 16.86 -9.44 -9.69
N LEU A 451 18.09 -9.14 -9.22
CA LEU A 451 19.23 -8.85 -10.10
C LEU A 451 19.56 -10.03 -11.03
N ARG A 452 19.49 -11.29 -10.55
CA ARG A 452 19.71 -12.48 -11.40
C ARG A 452 18.59 -12.73 -12.39
N ASP A 453 17.37 -12.31 -12.07
CA ASP A 453 16.21 -12.37 -12.95
C ASP A 453 16.22 -11.22 -14.00
N GLY A 454 17.18 -10.30 -13.92
CA GLY A 454 17.37 -9.20 -14.85
C GLY A 454 16.65 -7.90 -14.46
N GLU A 455 16.25 -7.76 -13.20
CA GLU A 455 15.69 -6.52 -12.67
C GLU A 455 16.80 -5.55 -12.24
N GLU A 456 16.82 -4.37 -12.84
CA GLU A 456 17.89 -3.37 -12.65
C GLU A 456 17.41 -2.16 -11.82
N ILE A 457 16.20 -2.18 -11.25
CA ILE A 457 15.59 -1.01 -10.60
C ILE A 457 15.55 -1.18 -9.08
N ALA A 458 16.39 -0.43 -8.37
CA ALA A 458 16.35 -0.37 -6.91
C ALA A 458 15.38 0.73 -6.44
N VAL A 459 14.56 0.41 -5.44
CA VAL A 459 13.48 1.29 -4.97
C VAL A 459 13.73 1.71 -3.52
N CYS A 460 13.49 2.98 -3.21
CA CYS A 460 13.50 3.47 -1.83
C CYS A 460 12.08 3.38 -1.22
N PRO A 461 11.88 2.66 -0.11
CA PRO A 461 10.56 2.48 0.51
C PRO A 461 10.01 3.79 1.12
N SER A 462 10.88 4.73 1.51
CA SER A 462 10.45 5.99 2.14
C SER A 462 10.03 7.09 1.15
N CYS A 463 10.63 7.18 -0.04
CA CYS A 463 10.38 8.28 -0.96
C CYS A 463 10.01 7.87 -2.38
N SER A 464 9.86 6.57 -2.66
CA SER A 464 9.50 6.02 -3.97
C SER A 464 10.43 6.44 -5.12
N LEU A 465 11.63 6.93 -4.80
CA LEU A 465 12.66 7.17 -5.81
C LEU A 465 13.16 5.83 -6.32
N MET A 466 13.54 5.83 -7.59
CA MET A 466 14.04 4.65 -8.31
C MET A 466 15.41 5.00 -8.88
N VAL A 467 16.38 4.12 -8.71
CA VAL A 467 17.73 4.21 -9.31
C VAL A 467 17.99 2.98 -10.14
N ARG A 468 18.77 3.13 -11.22
CA ARG A 468 19.18 2.00 -12.07
C ARG A 468 20.49 1.45 -11.55
N VAL A 469 20.57 0.13 -11.37
CA VAL A 469 21.78 -0.57 -10.95
C VAL A 469 22.48 -1.14 -12.18
N ILE A 470 23.72 -0.74 -12.41
CA ILE A 470 24.58 -1.28 -13.48
C ILE A 470 25.38 -2.45 -12.89
N PHE A 471 25.19 -3.66 -13.42
CA PHE A 471 25.87 -4.87 -12.94
C PHE A 471 26.15 -5.85 -14.07
N ASP A 472 27.20 -6.65 -13.92
CA ASP A 472 27.42 -7.88 -14.70
C ASP A 472 27.09 -9.11 -13.84
N LEU A 473 26.63 -10.20 -14.48
CA LEU A 473 26.27 -11.44 -13.76
C LEU A 473 27.44 -12.09 -13.02
N ASP A 474 28.67 -11.78 -13.40
CA ASP A 474 29.89 -12.29 -12.76
C ASP A 474 30.22 -11.57 -11.43
N ASP A 475 29.67 -10.38 -11.19
CA ASP A 475 29.89 -9.57 -9.98
C ASP A 475 29.00 -10.00 -8.81
N LEU A 476 27.96 -10.81 -9.10
CA LEU A 476 27.02 -11.29 -8.10
C LEU A 476 27.59 -12.51 -7.34
N PRO A 477 27.48 -12.55 -5.99
CA PRO A 477 27.81 -13.73 -5.21
C PRO A 477 27.09 -14.97 -5.74
N LYS A 478 27.81 -16.09 -5.92
CA LYS A 478 27.22 -17.38 -6.34
C LYS A 478 26.56 -18.05 -5.14
N ASP A 479 25.36 -18.62 -5.35
CA ASP A 479 24.73 -19.44 -4.32
C ASP A 479 25.63 -20.64 -4.01
N ASN A 480 26.03 -20.77 -2.74
CA ASN A 480 26.64 -21.99 -2.28
C ASN A 480 25.55 -23.08 -2.29
N ASP A 481 25.59 -23.95 -3.30
CA ASP A 481 24.83 -25.19 -3.36
C ASP A 481 25.17 -26.06 -2.14
N GLY A 482 24.42 -25.91 -1.05
CA GLY A 482 24.67 -26.67 0.16
C GLY A 482 23.87 -26.26 1.38
N THR A 483 22.63 -26.76 1.45
CA THR A 483 21.87 -27.09 2.68
C THR A 483 20.79 -26.09 3.12
N GLY A 484 19.53 -26.54 3.04
CA GLY A 484 18.63 -26.47 4.19
C GLY A 484 17.54 -25.41 4.18
N SER A 485 16.40 -25.77 3.60
CA SER A 485 15.07 -25.19 3.83
C SER A 485 14.78 -24.87 5.31
N GLY A 486 14.16 -23.73 5.61
CA GLY A 486 13.45 -23.56 6.89
C GLY A 486 13.11 -22.14 7.36
N ALA A 487 11.80 -21.86 7.35
CA ALA A 487 11.07 -21.07 8.35
C ALA A 487 11.02 -19.53 8.21
N VAL A 488 9.88 -19.11 7.65
CA VAL A 488 9.11 -17.93 8.08
C VAL A 488 9.02 -17.90 9.62
N ALA A 489 9.56 -16.87 10.26
CA ALA A 489 9.37 -16.63 11.69
C ALA A 489 8.68 -15.28 11.92
N ALA A 490 7.47 -15.37 12.46
CA ALA A 490 6.59 -14.29 12.81
C ALA A 490 7.13 -13.41 13.96
N ALA A 491 6.61 -12.19 13.99
CA ALA A 491 6.84 -11.14 14.98
C ALA A 491 6.79 -11.61 16.45
N THR A 492 7.65 -11.02 17.28
CA THR A 492 7.38 -10.89 18.73
C THR A 492 7.85 -9.50 19.20
N ILE A 493 6.87 -8.72 19.65
CA ILE A 493 7.03 -7.48 20.41
C ILE A 493 7.49 -7.87 21.82
N THR A 494 8.59 -7.30 22.29
CA THR A 494 8.88 -7.24 23.74
C THR A 494 9.10 -5.80 24.17
N ALA A 495 8.13 -5.32 24.95
CA ALA A 495 8.24 -4.15 25.81
C ALA A 495 9.38 -4.34 26.82
N LYS A 496 10.12 -3.26 27.09
CA LYS A 496 11.09 -3.22 28.20
C LYS A 496 10.62 -2.17 29.20
N ALA A 497 10.40 -2.64 30.42
CA ALA A 497 10.16 -1.86 31.62
C ALA A 497 11.43 -1.16 32.11
#